data_AF-A0A5K0XGA0-F1
#
_entry.id   AF-A0A5K0XGA0-F1
#
_cell.length_a   1.000
_cell.length_b   1.000
_cell.length_c   1.000
_cell.angle_alpha   90.00
_cell.angle_beta   90.00
_cell.angle_gamma   90.00
#
_symmetry.space_group_name_H-M   'P 1'
#
loop_
_entity.id
_entity.type
_entity.pdbx_description
1 polymer ?
#
loop_
_entity_poly.entity_id
_entity_poly.type
_entity_poly.pdbx_seq_one_letter_code
_entity_poly.pdbx_strand_id
1 'polypeptide(L)' 'MGVSILILLIIVQVAAAGDKSKSESGGSDKSGCKKVSCRHKEFKECHGQVHSCPAACPRTCKVDCGQCKPVC' A
#
# COMPACT_ATOMS: atom_id res chain seq x y z
N MET A 1 31.72 16.97 -26.50
CA MET A 1 31.25 15.78 -27.23
C MET A 1 31.15 14.58 -26.30
N GLY A 2 32.23 13.83 -26.02
CA GLY A 2 32.15 12.58 -25.22
C GLY A 2 31.47 12.72 -23.84
N VAL A 3 31.83 13.74 -23.06
CA VAL A 3 31.20 14.00 -21.75
C VAL A 3 29.68 14.25 -21.82
N SER A 4 29.21 14.90 -22.89
CA SER A 4 27.78 15.17 -23.12
C SER A 4 27.00 13.88 -23.40
N ILE A 5 27.61 12.93 -24.10
CA ILE A 5 27.05 11.60 -24.37
C ILE A 5 26.97 10.79 -23.06
N LEU A 6 28.02 10.84 -22.23
CA LEU A 6 28.04 10.17 -20.92
C LEU A 6 26.92 10.68 -19.98
N ILE A 7 26.67 12.00 -19.97
CA ILE A 7 25.58 12.60 -19.17
C ILE A 7 24.21 12.09 -19.64
N LEU A 8 23.96 12.01 -20.95
CA LEU A 8 22.69 11.51 -21.48
C LEU A 8 22.42 10.05 -21.12
N LEU A 9 23.45 9.19 -21.10
CA LEU A 9 23.32 7.78 -20.73
C LEU A 9 22.92 7.56 -19.26
N ILE A 10 23.35 8.45 -18.35
CA ILE A 10 23.02 8.36 -16.92
C ILE A 10 21.53 8.64 -16.67
N ILE A 11 20.93 9.56 -17.44
CA ILE A 11 19.52 9.97 -17.27
C ILE A 11 18.54 8.83 -17.62
N VAL A 12 18.90 7.96 -18.57
CA VAL A 12 18.02 6.88 -19.07
C VAL A 12 17.78 5.76 -18.05
N GLN A 13 18.64 5.60 -17.04
CA GLN A 13 18.58 4.46 -16.11
C GLN A 13 17.56 4.62 -14.96
N VAL A 14 16.83 5.74 -14.88
CA VAL A 14 15.77 5.94 -13.87
C VAL A 14 14.45 5.29 -14.31
N ALA A 15 14.52 4.00 -14.64
CA ALA A 15 13.35 3.14 -14.85
C ALA A 15 12.82 2.65 -13.48
N ALA A 16 11.49 2.63 -13.31
CA ALA A 16 10.89 2.53 -11.99
C ALA A 16 10.85 1.10 -11.41
N ALA A 17 11.49 0.90 -10.26
CA ALA A 17 11.08 -0.07 -9.23
C ALA A 17 10.67 0.72 -7.98
N GLY A 18 9.37 1.09 -7.94
CA GLY A 18 8.80 2.04 -6.99
C GLY A 18 7.95 1.39 -5.89
N ASP A 19 8.30 0.19 -5.44
CA ASP A 19 7.55 -0.68 -4.52
C ASP A 19 7.48 -0.19 -3.05
N LYS A 20 7.32 1.12 -2.85
CA LYS A 20 6.98 1.75 -1.57
C LYS A 20 5.51 1.49 -1.16
N SER A 21 5.16 0.22 -0.97
CA SER A 21 3.83 -0.21 -0.47
C SER A 21 3.94 -1.11 0.77
N LYS A 22 4.91 -0.82 1.65
CA LYS A 22 5.03 -1.42 2.99
C LYS A 22 3.75 -1.17 3.80
N SER A 23 2.89 -2.18 3.82
CA SER A 23 1.79 -2.36 4.77
C SER A 23 1.42 -3.84 4.87
N GLU A 24 2.41 -4.66 5.18
CA GLU A 24 2.17 -5.94 5.85
C GLU A 24 1.61 -5.65 7.25
N SER A 25 0.28 -5.57 7.37
CA SER A 25 -0.40 -5.75 8.65
C SER A 25 -0.97 -7.15 8.69
N GLY A 26 -0.22 -8.04 9.36
CA GLY A 26 -0.50 -9.45 9.49
C GLY A 26 -1.87 -9.77 10.12
N GLY A 27 -2.30 -11.00 9.90
CA GLY A 27 -3.59 -11.54 10.29
C GLY A 27 -3.70 -12.95 9.73
N SER A 28 -2.95 -13.86 10.34
CA SER A 28 -2.76 -15.22 9.84
C SER A 28 -4.03 -16.08 10.01
N ASP A 29 -4.15 -17.05 9.10
CA ASP A 29 -5.01 -18.23 9.18
C ASP A 29 -6.54 -18.10 9.02
N LYS A 30 -7.10 -19.24 8.57
CA LYS A 30 -8.52 -19.63 8.51
C LYS A 30 -9.43 -18.82 7.59
N SER A 31 -9.21 -19.00 6.28
CA SER A 31 -10.25 -19.26 5.26
C SER A 31 -11.45 -18.31 5.13
N GLY A 32 -11.35 -17.08 5.62
CA GLY A 32 -12.39 -16.06 5.51
C GLY A 32 -11.87 -14.74 4.93
N CYS A 33 -12.81 -13.87 4.57
CA CYS A 33 -12.53 -12.48 4.21
C CYS A 33 -11.68 -11.81 5.30
N LYS A 34 -10.50 -11.31 4.94
CA LYS A 34 -9.63 -10.60 5.88
C LYS A 34 -10.35 -9.35 6.40
N LYS A 35 -10.20 -9.10 7.70
CA LYS A 35 -10.67 -7.87 8.35
C LYS A 35 -9.48 -6.94 8.54
N VAL A 36 -9.67 -5.66 8.24
CA VAL A 36 -8.64 -4.61 8.35
C VAL A 36 -9.18 -3.46 9.21
N SER A 37 -8.30 -2.79 9.94
CA SER A 37 -8.68 -1.64 10.77
C SER A 37 -7.59 -0.59 10.84
N CYS A 38 -8.01 0.68 10.94
CA CYS A 38 -7.09 1.81 10.95
C CYS A 38 -6.35 1.87 12.29
N ARG A 39 -5.02 1.91 12.26
CA ARG A 39 -4.15 2.03 13.46
C ARG A 39 -3.49 3.40 13.61
N HIS A 40 -3.86 4.34 12.75
CA HIS A 40 -3.35 5.71 12.75
C HIS A 40 -4.09 6.56 13.77
N LYS A 41 -3.39 7.02 14.82
CA LYS A 41 -3.98 7.79 15.93
C LYS A 41 -4.43 9.20 15.54
N GLU A 42 -4.02 9.69 14.37
CA GLU A 42 -4.45 10.97 13.81
C GLU A 42 -5.93 10.92 13.36
N PHE A 43 -6.35 9.82 12.73
CA PHE A 43 -7.71 9.60 12.20
C PHE A 43 -8.63 9.03 13.28
N LYS A 44 -8.84 9.77 14.38
CA LYS A 44 -9.60 9.33 15.57
C LYS A 44 -10.97 8.70 15.24
N GLU A 45 -11.67 9.22 14.23
CA GLU A 45 -13.01 8.76 13.84
C GLU A 45 -13.00 7.37 13.16
N CYS A 46 -11.93 7.03 12.44
CA CYS A 46 -11.74 5.72 11.80
C CYS A 46 -10.88 4.76 12.64
N HIS A 47 -10.16 5.26 13.66
CA HIS A 47 -9.18 4.50 14.41
C HIS A 47 -9.81 3.31 15.17
N GLY A 48 -9.38 2.10 14.84
CA GLY A 48 -9.91 0.85 15.36
C GLY A 48 -11.16 0.33 14.62
N GLN A 49 -11.77 1.11 13.72
CA GLN A 49 -12.93 0.66 12.95
C GLN A 49 -12.55 -0.52 12.04
N VAL A 50 -13.35 -1.59 12.08
CA VAL A 50 -13.06 -2.86 11.40
C VAL A 50 -13.87 -2.96 10.11
N HIS A 51 -13.18 -3.04 8.97
CA HIS A 51 -13.77 -3.18 7.64
C HIS A 51 -13.48 -4.58 7.08
N SER A 52 -14.48 -5.16 6.44
CA SER A 52 -14.33 -6.39 5.64
C SER A 52 -13.76 -6.05 4.27
N CYS A 53 -12.80 -6.84 3.79
CA CYS A 53 -12.18 -6.62 2.49
C CYS A 53 -13.06 -7.05 1.31
N PRO A 54 -12.99 -6.36 0.15
CA PRO A 54 -13.76 -6.72 -1.02
C PRO A 54 -13.26 -8.03 -1.65
N ALA A 55 -14.16 -8.74 -2.34
CA ALA A 55 -13.89 -10.05 -2.95
C ALA A 55 -12.81 -10.04 -4.04
N ALA A 56 -12.45 -8.87 -4.59
CA ALA A 56 -11.33 -8.71 -5.53
C ALA A 56 -9.95 -8.88 -4.87
N CYS A 57 -9.82 -8.60 -3.57
CA CYS A 57 -8.55 -8.64 -2.84
C CYS A 57 -8.71 -9.05 -1.37
N PRO A 58 -9.33 -10.22 -1.06
CA PRO A 58 -9.72 -10.62 0.30
C PRO A 58 -8.55 -10.99 1.23
N ARG A 59 -7.29 -10.75 0.81
CA ARG A 59 -6.05 -11.11 1.51
C ARG A 59 -5.01 -9.99 1.56
N THR A 60 -4.84 -9.20 0.49
CA THR A 60 -3.81 -8.12 0.39
C THR A 60 -4.26 -6.80 0.99
N CYS A 61 -5.59 -6.61 1.03
CA CYS A 61 -6.26 -5.41 1.44
C CYS A 61 -5.71 -4.69 2.68
N LYS A 62 -5.86 -3.37 2.63
CA LYS A 62 -5.55 -2.34 3.62
C LYS A 62 -6.79 -1.48 3.82
N VAL A 63 -6.82 -0.65 4.86
CA VAL A 63 -7.82 0.41 4.99
C VAL A 63 -7.12 1.74 4.78
N ASP A 64 -7.65 2.57 3.88
CA ASP A 64 -7.25 3.97 3.80
C ASP A 64 -7.89 4.72 4.97
N CYS A 65 -7.06 5.22 5.88
CA CYS A 65 -7.54 5.91 7.08
C CYS A 65 -8.12 7.31 6.79
N GLY A 66 -7.74 7.95 5.68
CA GLY A 66 -8.23 9.28 5.29
C GLY A 66 -9.63 9.25 4.68
N GLN A 67 -10.00 8.15 4.02
CA GLN A 67 -11.34 7.90 3.48
C GLN A 67 -12.17 6.91 4.30
N CYS A 68 -11.56 6.27 5.31
CA CYS A 68 -12.10 5.17 6.10
C CYS A 68 -12.70 4.02 5.26
N LYS A 69 -11.95 3.58 4.22
CA LYS A 69 -12.41 2.59 3.23
C LYS A 69 -11.40 1.46 2.99
N PRO A 70 -11.85 0.20 2.84
CA PRO A 70 -10.99 -0.90 2.44
C PRO A 70 -10.59 -0.79 0.95
N VAL A 71 -9.29 -0.90 0.68
CA VAL A 71 -8.63 -0.88 -0.64
C VAL A 71 -7.57 -2.01 -0.69
N CYS A 72 -7.06 -2.43 -1.85
CA CYS A 72 -6.22 -3.65 -1.97
C CYS A 72 -4.74 -3.39 -1.47
#